data_AF-A0A534KAP8-F1
#
_entry.id   AF-A0A534KAP8-F1
#
_cell.length_a   1.000
_cell.length_b   1.000
_cell.length_c   1.000
_cell.angle_alpha   90.00
_cell.angle_beta   90.00
_cell.angle_gamma   90.00
#
_symmetry.space_group_name_H-M   'P 1'
#
loop_
_entity.id
_entity.type
_entity.pdbx_description
1 polymer ?
#
loop_
_entity_poly.entity_id
_entity_poly.type
_entity_poly.pdbx_seq_one_letter_code
_entity_poly.pdbx_strand_id
1 'polypeptide(L)'
;MLPPPDADLVAREPDLPGLAAVLDADAFAEILRAHVPGVRIQGARPTYLHYKPGTFCLVDYAVQADGHTVDAYGIAHRLDAAIKLRNAEEKGQVAGPFRVGRFVVEDLSLIVSFFPNDRRLRTLPALVDEKRRRRLFQKIFLEHPDMWEASVETIRYRPERRYSARLVVGGRPRAVLKVYGAEDYGIAARGAKALRSAPPLRVPRRIAKSNGRHVLAFDWLEGRLLEEALSDVRLEAAAFERVGRALAALHAQDGS
;
A
#
# COMPACT_ATOMS: atom_id res chain seq x y z
N MET A 1 -24.43 2.94 -6.23
CA MET A 1 -25.00 2.28 -7.44
C MET A 1 -23.85 1.83 -8.33
N LEU A 2 -23.77 0.53 -8.62
CA LEU A 2 -22.72 -0.04 -9.47
C LEU A 2 -22.87 0.39 -10.94
N PRO A 3 -21.76 0.75 -11.62
CA PRO A 3 -21.78 0.96 -13.06
C PRO A 3 -22.00 -0.39 -13.80
N PRO A 4 -22.53 -0.38 -15.04
CA PRO A 4 -22.88 -1.60 -15.76
C PRO A 4 -21.77 -2.67 -15.86
N PRO A 5 -20.49 -2.31 -16.11
CA PRO A 5 -19.41 -3.30 -16.14
C PRO A 5 -19.20 -4.04 -14.81
N ASP A 6 -19.41 -3.37 -13.69
CA ASP A 6 -19.28 -3.97 -12.35
C ASP A 6 -20.48 -4.87 -12.04
N ALA A 7 -21.68 -4.48 -12.49
CA ALA A 7 -22.88 -5.32 -12.36
C ALA A 7 -22.74 -6.63 -13.17
N ASP A 8 -22.22 -6.56 -14.40
CA ASP A 8 -21.93 -7.73 -15.23
C ASP A 8 -20.88 -8.64 -14.59
N LEU A 9 -19.86 -8.05 -13.96
CA LEU A 9 -18.84 -8.79 -13.23
C LEU A 9 -19.43 -9.53 -12.02
N VAL A 10 -20.28 -8.87 -11.24
CA VAL A 10 -21.00 -9.47 -10.11
C VAL A 10 -21.85 -10.66 -10.58
N ALA A 11 -22.59 -10.50 -11.69
CA ALA A 11 -23.43 -11.57 -12.22
C ALA A 11 -22.65 -12.82 -12.64
N ARG A 12 -21.38 -12.66 -13.03
CA ARG A 12 -20.48 -13.76 -13.45
C ARG A 12 -19.79 -14.46 -12.28
N GLU A 13 -19.86 -13.92 -11.08
CA GLU A 13 -19.10 -14.38 -9.91
C GLU A 13 -20.04 -14.71 -8.72
N PRO A 14 -21.00 -15.65 -8.88
CA PRO A 14 -21.96 -15.98 -7.82
C PRO A 14 -21.29 -16.55 -6.56
N ASP A 15 -20.09 -17.13 -6.71
CA ASP A 15 -19.30 -17.68 -5.60
C ASP A 15 -18.61 -16.59 -4.77
N LEU A 16 -18.64 -15.31 -5.17
CA LEU A 16 -18.07 -14.16 -4.45
C LEU A 16 -19.21 -13.26 -3.88
N PRO A 17 -19.89 -13.66 -2.80
CA PRO A 17 -21.09 -12.97 -2.31
C PRO A 17 -20.83 -11.50 -1.92
N GLY A 18 -19.64 -11.18 -1.42
CA GLY A 18 -19.25 -9.82 -1.07
C GLY A 18 -18.80 -8.94 -2.24
N LEU A 19 -18.79 -9.45 -3.47
CA LEU A 19 -18.24 -8.72 -4.62
C LEU A 19 -18.98 -7.40 -4.89
N ALA A 20 -20.31 -7.44 -4.92
CA ALA A 20 -21.12 -6.24 -5.09
C ALA A 20 -20.85 -5.21 -3.98
N ALA A 21 -20.75 -5.68 -2.75
CA ALA A 21 -20.50 -4.85 -1.57
C ALA A 21 -19.13 -4.17 -1.58
N VAL A 22 -18.08 -4.83 -2.12
CA VAL A 22 -16.75 -4.21 -2.22
C VAL A 22 -16.56 -3.36 -3.45
N LEU A 23 -17.42 -3.45 -4.48
CA LEU A 23 -17.36 -2.60 -5.67
C LEU A 23 -18.23 -1.34 -5.53
N ASP A 24 -19.34 -1.43 -4.78
CA ASP A 24 -20.21 -0.28 -4.54
C ASP A 24 -19.75 0.50 -3.30
N ALA A 25 -19.26 1.71 -3.54
CA ALA A 25 -18.75 2.61 -2.51
C ALA A 25 -19.80 2.93 -1.42
N ASP A 26 -21.07 3.07 -1.80
CA ASP A 26 -22.15 3.37 -0.86
C ASP A 26 -22.47 2.14 -0.01
N ALA A 27 -22.56 0.96 -0.65
CA ALA A 27 -22.79 -0.31 0.06
C ALA A 27 -21.65 -0.61 1.04
N PHE A 28 -20.40 -0.37 0.63
CA PHE A 28 -19.25 -0.51 1.52
C PHE A 28 -19.34 0.45 2.72
N ALA A 29 -19.71 1.71 2.48
CA ALA A 29 -19.89 2.69 3.56
C ALA A 29 -20.99 2.28 4.56
N GLU A 30 -22.11 1.70 4.10
CA GLU A 30 -23.14 1.17 4.99
C GLU A 30 -22.64 0.00 5.84
N ILE A 31 -21.85 -0.90 5.25
CA ILE A 31 -21.19 -2.00 5.99
C ILE A 31 -20.31 -1.42 7.10
N LEU A 32 -19.53 -0.37 6.81
CA LEU A 32 -18.73 0.29 7.85
C LEU A 32 -19.62 0.84 8.97
N ARG A 33 -20.68 1.59 8.65
CA ARG A 33 -21.60 2.17 9.67
C ARG A 33 -22.20 1.11 10.59
N ALA A 34 -22.53 -0.06 10.05
CA ALA A 34 -23.07 -1.17 10.83
C ALA A 34 -22.05 -1.81 11.79
N HIS A 35 -20.76 -1.80 11.44
CA HIS A 35 -19.72 -2.57 12.15
C HIS A 35 -18.74 -1.73 12.97
N VAL A 36 -18.73 -0.40 12.81
CA VAL A 36 -17.96 0.53 13.65
C VAL A 36 -18.88 1.54 14.35
N PRO A 37 -19.69 1.10 15.35
CA PRO A 37 -20.61 1.99 16.03
C PRO A 37 -19.86 3.10 16.79
N GLY A 38 -20.42 4.31 16.75
CA GLY A 38 -19.83 5.48 17.40
C GLY A 38 -18.86 6.29 16.53
N VAL A 39 -18.62 5.87 15.30
CA VAL A 39 -17.84 6.63 14.30
C VAL A 39 -18.79 7.17 13.23
N ARG A 40 -18.71 8.47 12.92
CA ARG A 40 -19.53 9.06 11.85
C ARG A 40 -18.86 8.86 10.50
N ILE A 41 -19.21 7.78 9.80
CA ILE A 41 -18.78 7.53 8.41
C ILE A 41 -19.56 8.44 7.45
N GLN A 42 -18.87 9.39 6.82
CA GLN A 42 -19.46 10.26 5.79
C GLN A 42 -19.49 9.59 4.42
N GLY A 43 -18.47 8.81 4.08
CA GLY A 43 -18.39 8.13 2.80
C GLY A 43 -17.12 7.30 2.66
N ALA A 44 -17.05 6.53 1.58
CA ALA A 44 -15.87 5.77 1.20
C ALA A 44 -15.61 5.99 -0.29
N ARG A 45 -14.35 6.24 -0.66
CA ARG A 45 -13.97 6.39 -2.07
C ARG A 45 -12.96 5.33 -2.47
N PRO A 46 -13.23 4.51 -3.50
CA PRO A 46 -12.27 3.50 -3.94
C PRO A 46 -11.00 4.17 -4.50
N THR A 47 -9.84 3.59 -4.19
CA THR A 47 -8.49 4.10 -4.57
C THR A 47 -7.63 3.04 -5.27
N TYR A 48 -8.00 1.77 -5.13
CA TYR A 48 -7.31 0.63 -5.73
C TYR A 48 -8.25 -0.57 -5.81
N LEU A 49 -8.11 -1.36 -6.87
CA LEU A 49 -8.81 -2.62 -7.04
C LEU A 49 -7.80 -3.70 -7.43
N HIS A 50 -7.94 -4.88 -6.83
CA HIS A 50 -7.22 -6.09 -7.21
C HIS A 50 -8.20 -7.25 -7.25
N TYR A 51 -8.56 -7.65 -8.45
CA TYR A 51 -9.47 -8.75 -8.70
C TYR A 51 -8.71 -9.94 -9.26
N LYS A 52 -8.98 -11.12 -8.68
CA LYS A 52 -8.55 -12.41 -9.19
C LYS A 52 -9.79 -13.27 -9.44
N PRO A 53 -10.12 -13.57 -10.71
CA PRO A 53 -11.31 -14.34 -11.07
C PRO A 53 -11.46 -15.64 -10.28
N GLY A 54 -12.70 -15.93 -9.87
CA GLY A 54 -13.06 -17.12 -9.10
C GLY A 54 -12.24 -17.31 -7.82
N THR A 55 -11.67 -16.24 -7.25
CA THR A 55 -10.82 -16.33 -6.05
C THR A 55 -11.12 -15.24 -5.03
N PHE A 56 -10.96 -13.96 -5.41
CA PHE A 56 -11.24 -12.83 -4.52
C PHE A 56 -11.31 -11.50 -5.29
N CYS A 57 -11.94 -10.50 -4.69
CA CYS A 57 -11.81 -9.10 -5.07
C CYS A 57 -11.41 -8.28 -3.85
N LEU A 58 -10.31 -7.53 -3.96
CA LEU A 58 -9.87 -6.57 -2.95
C LEU A 58 -10.07 -5.16 -3.49
N VAL A 59 -10.68 -4.29 -2.68
CA VAL A 59 -10.81 -2.86 -2.97
C VAL A 59 -10.30 -2.06 -1.78
N ASP A 60 -9.40 -1.12 -2.05
CA ASP A 60 -8.90 -0.13 -1.10
C ASP A 60 -9.77 1.13 -1.17
N TYR A 61 -10.00 1.74 -0.02
CA TYR A 61 -10.89 2.86 0.18
C TYR A 61 -10.23 3.95 1.02
N ALA A 62 -10.37 5.19 0.56
CA ALA A 62 -10.21 6.35 1.41
C ALA A 62 -11.56 6.63 2.09
N VAL A 63 -11.68 6.28 3.38
CA VAL A 63 -12.89 6.43 4.18
C VAL A 63 -12.88 7.78 4.87
N GLN A 64 -13.91 8.60 4.63
CA GLN A 64 -14.12 9.84 5.36
C GLN A 64 -14.92 9.51 6.63
N ALA A 65 -14.33 9.78 7.79
CA ALA A 65 -14.94 9.57 9.09
C ALA A 65 -14.53 10.67 10.08
N ASP A 66 -15.45 11.17 10.90
CA ASP A 66 -15.18 12.16 11.96
C ASP A 66 -14.22 13.30 11.53
N GLY A 67 -14.38 13.83 10.32
CA GLY A 67 -13.59 14.95 9.80
C GLY A 67 -12.16 14.59 9.35
N HIS A 68 -11.78 13.31 9.35
CA HIS A 68 -10.49 12.83 8.87
C HIS A 68 -10.66 11.71 7.82
N THR A 69 -9.58 11.37 7.13
CA THR A 69 -9.57 10.27 6.15
C THR A 69 -8.73 9.11 6.67
N VAL A 70 -9.25 7.90 6.54
CA VAL A 70 -8.61 6.65 6.95
C VAL A 70 -8.57 5.69 5.77
N ASP A 71 -7.41 5.07 5.53
CA ASP A 71 -7.31 3.97 4.57
C ASP A 71 -7.93 2.70 5.16
N ALA A 72 -8.85 2.11 4.42
CA ALA A 72 -9.48 0.82 4.74
C ALA A 72 -9.56 -0.02 3.48
N TYR A 73 -9.51 -1.35 3.60
CA TYR A 73 -9.74 -2.22 2.45
C TYR A 73 -10.73 -3.33 2.79
N GLY A 74 -11.57 -3.66 1.82
CA GLY A 74 -12.43 -4.82 1.81
C GLY A 74 -11.86 -5.90 0.90
N ILE A 75 -11.89 -7.16 1.33
CA ILE A 75 -11.59 -8.31 0.48
C ILE A 75 -12.75 -9.30 0.53
N ALA A 76 -13.47 -9.41 -0.58
CA ALA A 76 -14.49 -10.42 -0.80
C ALA A 76 -13.82 -11.72 -1.22
N HIS A 77 -14.10 -12.79 -0.49
CA HIS A 77 -13.62 -14.13 -0.77
C HIS A 77 -14.77 -15.04 -1.23
N ARG A 78 -14.38 -16.21 -1.73
CA ARG A 78 -15.33 -17.30 -1.97
C ARG A 78 -15.87 -17.86 -0.66
N LEU A 79 -17.09 -18.40 -0.72
CA LEU A 79 -17.80 -19.00 0.43
C LEU A 79 -17.00 -20.12 1.12
N ASP A 80 -16.18 -20.87 0.38
CA ASP A 80 -15.33 -21.95 0.91
C ASP A 80 -14.06 -21.44 1.62
N ALA A 81 -13.85 -20.13 1.70
CA ALA A 81 -12.68 -19.52 2.31
C ALA A 81 -12.75 -19.41 3.84
N ALA A 82 -13.59 -20.21 4.53
CA ALA A 82 -13.83 -20.15 5.98
C ALA A 82 -12.54 -20.15 6.83
N ILE A 83 -11.49 -20.86 6.39
CA ILE A 83 -10.17 -20.84 7.05
C ILE A 83 -9.55 -19.43 7.03
N LYS A 84 -9.71 -18.67 5.94
CA LYS A 84 -9.18 -17.31 5.82
C LYS A 84 -9.93 -16.34 6.74
N LEU A 85 -11.24 -16.50 6.88
CA LEU A 85 -12.09 -15.67 7.76
C LEU A 85 -11.67 -15.84 9.23
N ARG A 86 -11.61 -17.08 9.72
CA ARG A 86 -11.19 -17.42 11.09
C ARG A 86 -9.78 -16.91 11.43
N ASN A 87 -8.82 -17.13 10.52
CA ASN A 87 -7.46 -16.62 10.67
C ASN A 87 -7.39 -15.08 10.72
N ALA A 88 -8.36 -14.39 10.13
CA ALA A 88 -8.40 -12.93 10.09
C ALA A 88 -8.89 -12.35 11.42
N GLU A 89 -9.80 -13.05 12.11
CA GLU A 89 -10.29 -12.72 13.45
C GLU A 89 -9.23 -12.94 14.54
N GLU A 90 -8.49 -14.05 14.47
CA GLU A 90 -7.52 -14.45 15.52
C GLU A 90 -6.24 -13.60 15.56
N LYS A 91 -5.86 -12.94 14.47
CA LYS A 91 -4.57 -12.23 14.38
C LYS A 91 -4.65 -10.85 15.01
N GLY A 92 -3.92 -10.70 16.13
CA GLY A 92 -3.76 -9.49 16.94
C GLY A 92 -3.83 -8.19 16.15
N GLN A 93 -5.00 -7.57 16.23
CA GLN A 93 -5.29 -6.28 15.65
C GLN A 93 -4.74 -5.20 16.58
N VAL A 94 -3.98 -4.25 16.06
CA VAL A 94 -3.78 -3.00 16.80
C VAL A 94 -5.06 -2.19 16.60
N ALA A 95 -5.58 -1.61 17.69
CA ALA A 95 -6.72 -0.71 17.61
C ALA A 95 -6.46 0.33 16.52
N GLY A 96 -7.25 0.25 15.44
CA GLY A 96 -7.16 1.18 14.32
C GLY A 96 -7.75 2.55 14.68
N PRO A 97 -7.82 3.48 13.72
CA PRO A 97 -8.43 4.80 13.92
C PRO A 97 -9.85 4.74 14.49
N PHE A 98 -10.60 3.67 14.19
CA PHE A 98 -11.97 3.45 14.67
C PHE A 98 -12.04 2.50 15.87
N ARG A 99 -10.93 2.29 16.59
CA ARG A 99 -10.75 1.31 17.68
C ARG A 99 -10.94 -0.16 17.26
N VAL A 100 -11.45 -0.40 16.07
CA VAL A 100 -11.49 -1.68 15.36
C VAL A 100 -10.33 -1.70 14.37
N GLY A 101 -9.53 -2.77 14.39
CA GLY A 101 -8.47 -2.95 13.40
C GLY A 101 -8.94 -3.68 12.14
N ARG A 102 -9.85 -4.64 12.32
CA ARG A 102 -10.47 -5.44 11.27
C ARG A 102 -11.75 -6.10 11.79
N PHE A 103 -12.68 -6.37 10.90
CA PHE A 103 -13.84 -7.22 11.17
C PHE A 103 -14.18 -8.09 9.95
N VAL A 104 -15.07 -9.06 10.16
CA VAL A 104 -15.56 -9.98 9.14
C VAL A 104 -17.07 -9.81 9.01
N VAL A 105 -17.58 -9.84 7.77
CA VAL A 105 -19.01 -9.95 7.46
C VAL A 105 -19.21 -11.33 6.83
N GLU A 106 -19.64 -12.29 7.66
CA GLU A 106 -19.64 -13.72 7.31
C GLU A 106 -20.52 -14.04 6.09
N ASP A 107 -21.74 -13.50 6.07
CA ASP A 107 -22.72 -13.71 4.98
C ASP A 107 -22.20 -13.21 3.62
N LEU A 108 -21.27 -12.25 3.63
CA LEU A 108 -20.64 -11.71 2.44
C LEU A 108 -19.25 -12.32 2.18
N SER A 109 -18.78 -13.24 3.02
CA SER A 109 -17.38 -13.73 3.01
C SER A 109 -16.38 -12.58 2.83
N LEU A 110 -16.61 -11.50 3.57
CA LEU A 110 -15.91 -10.23 3.42
C LEU A 110 -15.06 -9.95 4.65
N ILE A 111 -13.79 -9.64 4.44
CA ILE A 111 -12.90 -9.11 5.50
C ILE A 111 -12.69 -7.63 5.25
N VAL A 112 -12.91 -6.80 6.27
CA VAL A 112 -12.60 -5.36 6.24
C VAL A 112 -11.46 -5.08 7.20
N SER A 113 -10.41 -4.40 6.73
CA SER A 113 -9.27 -4.00 7.58
C SER A 113 -8.99 -2.52 7.46
N PHE A 114 -8.64 -1.88 8.58
CA PHE A 114 -8.23 -0.48 8.64
C PHE A 114 -6.72 -0.38 8.80
N PHE A 115 -6.09 0.54 8.05
CA PHE A 115 -4.67 0.83 8.22
C PHE A 115 -4.37 1.17 9.70
N PRO A 116 -3.29 0.63 10.30
CA PRO A 116 -2.18 -0.10 9.68
C PRO A 116 -2.35 -1.64 9.65
N ASN A 117 -3.55 -2.16 9.91
CA ASN A 117 -3.78 -3.59 9.96
C ASN A 117 -3.87 -4.17 8.54
N ASP A 118 -2.84 -4.91 8.16
CA ASP A 118 -2.74 -5.55 6.85
C ASP A 118 -2.34 -7.02 7.02
N ARG A 119 -3.01 -7.91 6.29
CA ARG A 119 -2.80 -9.37 6.40
C ARG A 119 -1.42 -9.81 5.93
N ARG A 120 -0.85 -9.15 4.91
CA ARG A 120 0.44 -9.50 4.30
C ARG A 120 1.57 -8.53 4.66
N LEU A 121 1.26 -7.28 4.98
CA LEU A 121 2.23 -6.24 5.35
C LEU A 121 2.37 -6.12 6.89
N ARG A 122 2.84 -7.18 7.54
CA ARG A 122 2.88 -7.29 9.01
C ARG A 122 3.79 -6.28 9.72
N THR A 123 4.62 -5.54 8.98
CA THR A 123 5.51 -4.52 9.51
C THR A 123 4.80 -3.18 9.76
N LEU A 124 3.64 -2.93 9.12
CA LEU A 124 2.97 -1.63 9.20
C LEU A 124 2.60 -1.17 10.62
N PRO A 125 2.05 -2.02 11.51
CA PRO A 125 1.72 -1.57 12.87
C PRO A 125 2.94 -1.09 13.65
N ALA A 126 4.14 -1.59 13.34
CA ALA A 126 5.37 -1.12 13.95
C ALA A 126 5.85 0.23 13.39
N LEU A 127 5.38 0.67 12.22
CA LEU A 127 5.78 1.96 11.64
C LEU A 127 4.98 3.13 12.21
N VAL A 128 3.71 2.90 12.57
CA VAL A 128 2.85 3.97 13.11
C VAL A 128 3.11 4.25 14.58
N ASP A 129 3.49 3.23 15.37
CA ASP A 129 3.86 3.39 16.77
C ASP A 129 5.32 3.85 16.89
N GLU A 130 5.56 5.00 17.52
CA GLU A 130 6.88 5.62 17.60
C GLU A 130 7.93 4.73 18.28
N LYS A 131 7.59 4.09 19.39
CA LYS A 131 8.54 3.24 20.15
C LYS A 131 8.88 1.98 19.37
N ARG A 132 7.90 1.35 18.75
CA ARG A 132 8.08 0.17 17.89
C ARG A 132 8.82 0.54 16.61
N ARG A 133 8.56 1.72 16.04
CA ARG A 133 9.24 2.25 14.85
C ARG A 133 10.71 2.44 15.12
N ARG A 134 11.06 3.12 16.22
CA ARG A 134 12.46 3.31 16.63
C ARG A 134 13.21 1.99 16.78
N ARG A 135 12.63 1.02 17.51
CA ARG A 135 13.22 -0.33 17.67
C ARG A 135 13.34 -1.09 16.35
N LEU A 136 12.40 -0.90 15.43
CA LEU A 136 12.45 -1.47 14.09
C LEU A 136 13.57 -0.84 13.28
N PHE A 137 13.69 0.48 13.29
CA PHE A 137 14.72 1.22 12.55
C PHE A 137 16.12 0.93 13.07
N GLN A 138 16.32 0.80 14.37
CA GLN A 138 17.58 0.31 14.96
C GLN A 138 18.03 -1.05 14.39
N LYS A 139 17.08 -1.93 14.05
CA LYS A 139 17.38 -3.24 13.47
C LYS A 139 17.58 -3.23 11.95
N ILE A 140 17.00 -2.24 11.26
CA ILE A 140 17.06 -2.13 9.80
C ILE A 140 18.26 -1.29 9.37
N PHE A 141 18.48 -0.16 10.03
CA PHE A 141 19.47 0.86 9.70
C PHE A 141 20.69 0.75 10.63
N LEU A 142 21.32 -0.42 10.66
CA LEU A 142 22.50 -0.67 11.51
C LEU A 142 23.69 0.24 11.13
N GLU A 143 23.88 0.46 9.84
CA GLU A 143 24.95 1.32 9.28
C GLU A 143 24.52 2.80 9.16
N HIS A 144 23.27 3.13 9.54
CA HIS A 144 22.70 4.47 9.42
C HIS A 144 21.96 4.90 10.71
N PRO A 145 22.68 5.14 11.84
CA PRO A 145 22.06 5.54 13.10
C PRO A 145 21.25 6.84 13.03
N ASP A 146 21.58 7.73 12.10
CA ASP A 146 20.83 8.95 11.83
C ASP A 146 19.38 8.69 11.39
N MET A 147 19.07 7.48 10.93
CA MET A 147 17.73 7.07 10.51
C MET A 147 16.85 6.50 11.64
N TRP A 148 17.39 6.28 12.84
CA TRP A 148 16.64 5.61 13.93
C TRP A 148 15.45 6.42 14.43
N GLU A 149 15.56 7.75 14.39
CA GLU A 149 14.51 8.68 14.81
C GLU A 149 13.67 9.19 13.62
N ALA A 150 13.81 8.60 12.43
CA ALA A 150 13.08 9.08 11.26
C ALA A 150 11.56 8.99 11.48
N SER A 151 10.84 10.06 11.10
CA SER A 151 9.39 10.01 10.96
C SER A 151 9.01 9.37 9.62
N VAL A 152 7.76 8.90 9.53
CA VAL A 152 7.24 8.16 8.39
C VAL A 152 6.08 8.93 7.81
N GLU A 153 6.20 9.35 6.55
CA GLU A 153 5.13 9.95 5.77
C GLU A 153 4.70 8.99 4.66
N THR A 154 3.44 8.58 4.66
CA THR A 154 2.90 7.68 3.63
C THR A 154 2.96 8.35 2.27
N ILE A 155 3.59 7.69 1.29
CA ILE A 155 3.54 8.08 -0.14
C ILE A 155 2.42 7.30 -0.82
N ARG A 156 2.39 5.98 -0.62
CA ARG A 156 1.41 5.10 -1.24
C ARG A 156 1.21 3.84 -0.44
N TYR A 157 -0.05 3.50 -0.22
CA TYR A 157 -0.47 2.22 0.30
C TYR A 157 -1.19 1.43 -0.80
N ARG A 158 -0.84 0.15 -0.95
CA ARG A 158 -1.50 -0.82 -1.82
C ARG A 158 -1.69 -2.08 -0.96
N PRO A 159 -2.89 -2.28 -0.39
CA PRO A 159 -3.15 -3.34 0.57
C PRO A 159 -2.65 -4.70 0.07
N GLU A 160 -2.12 -5.48 1.01
CA GLU A 160 -1.57 -6.82 0.83
C GLU A 160 -0.40 -6.95 -0.17
N ARG A 161 -0.01 -5.87 -0.84
CA ARG A 161 1.01 -5.87 -1.91
C ARG A 161 2.23 -5.07 -1.51
N ARG A 162 2.06 -3.76 -1.28
CA ARG A 162 3.18 -2.85 -0.98
C ARG A 162 2.74 -1.59 -0.27
N TYR A 163 3.54 -1.18 0.71
CA TYR A 163 3.51 0.16 1.29
C TYR A 163 4.79 0.90 0.95
N SER A 164 4.70 2.18 0.60
CA SER A 164 5.82 3.07 0.33
C SER A 164 5.68 4.35 1.15
N ALA A 165 6.73 4.69 1.86
CA ALA A 165 6.78 5.87 2.70
C ALA A 165 8.09 6.63 2.54
N ARG A 166 7.99 7.93 2.73
CA ARG A 166 9.12 8.83 2.89
C ARG A 166 9.58 8.77 4.34
N LEU A 167 10.88 8.62 4.53
CA LEU A 167 11.52 8.75 5.84
C LEU A 167 12.10 10.15 5.96
N VAL A 168 11.71 10.86 7.01
CA VAL A 168 12.10 12.25 7.24
C VAL A 168 12.93 12.35 8.51
N VAL A 169 14.08 13.02 8.42
CA VAL A 169 14.99 13.27 9.54
C VAL A 169 15.29 14.76 9.57
N GLY A 170 15.09 15.41 10.73
CA GLY A 170 15.30 16.86 10.86
C GLY A 170 14.46 17.69 9.87
N GLY A 171 13.23 17.24 9.56
CA GLY A 171 12.33 17.90 8.62
C GLY A 171 12.70 17.73 7.14
N ARG A 172 13.71 16.92 6.79
CA ARG A 172 14.12 16.68 5.41
C ARG A 172 13.90 15.22 4.99
N PRO A 173 13.39 14.97 3.77
CA PRO A 173 13.35 13.62 3.21
C PRO A 173 14.76 13.05 3.11
N ARG A 174 14.97 11.82 3.59
CA ARG A 174 16.29 11.15 3.55
C ARG A 174 16.26 9.82 2.82
N ALA A 175 15.15 9.11 2.90
CA ALA A 175 15.00 7.81 2.27
C ALA A 175 13.56 7.52 1.86
N VAL A 176 13.40 6.53 0.98
CA VAL A 176 12.12 5.86 0.74
C VAL A 176 12.18 4.47 1.37
N LEU A 177 11.24 4.20 2.29
CA LEU A 177 10.99 2.88 2.83
C LEU A 177 9.91 2.17 2.01
N LYS A 178 10.15 0.93 1.63
CA LYS A 178 9.17 0.07 0.97
C LYS A 178 8.99 -1.21 1.76
N VAL A 179 7.75 -1.51 2.14
CA VAL A 179 7.33 -2.76 2.79
C VAL A 179 6.56 -3.59 1.77
N TYR A 180 6.87 -4.88 1.68
CA TYR A 180 6.28 -5.77 0.67
C TYR A 180 5.55 -6.94 1.32
N GLY A 181 4.57 -7.48 0.59
CA GLY A 181 4.08 -8.83 0.85
C GLY A 181 5.19 -9.86 0.61
N ALA A 182 5.11 -11.01 1.27
CA ALA A 182 6.13 -12.06 1.15
C ALA A 182 6.37 -12.51 -0.29
N GLU A 183 5.29 -12.64 -1.07
CA GLU A 183 5.30 -13.07 -2.47
C GLU A 183 6.10 -12.10 -3.37
N ASP A 184 5.98 -10.79 -3.12
CA ASP A 184 6.62 -9.74 -3.93
C ASP A 184 8.04 -9.40 -3.46
N TYR A 185 8.37 -9.67 -2.20
CA TYR A 185 9.62 -9.22 -1.59
C TYR A 185 10.84 -9.79 -2.32
N GLY A 186 10.84 -11.09 -2.64
CA GLY A 186 11.99 -11.74 -3.29
C GLY A 186 12.31 -11.13 -4.65
N ILE A 187 11.29 -10.85 -5.45
CA ILE A 187 11.43 -10.19 -6.76
C ILE A 187 11.96 -8.77 -6.58
N ALA A 188 11.35 -8.00 -5.67
CA ALA A 188 11.77 -6.62 -5.39
C ALA A 188 13.23 -6.54 -4.87
N ALA A 189 13.63 -7.45 -3.99
CA ALA A 189 14.97 -7.49 -3.40
C ALA A 189 16.05 -7.84 -4.42
N ARG A 190 15.74 -8.70 -5.41
CA ARG A 190 16.60 -8.99 -6.56
C ARG A 190 16.69 -7.78 -7.50
N GLY A 191 15.55 -7.23 -7.92
CA GLY A 191 15.49 -6.07 -8.81
C GLY A 191 16.22 -4.84 -8.26
N ALA A 192 16.17 -4.65 -6.93
CA ALA A 192 16.90 -3.58 -6.25
C ALA A 192 18.44 -3.65 -6.37
N LYS A 193 18.99 -4.77 -6.85
CA LYS A 193 20.42 -4.94 -7.13
C LYS A 193 20.76 -4.89 -8.62
N ALA A 194 19.77 -5.09 -9.49
CA ALA A 194 20.00 -5.27 -10.93
C ALA A 194 20.39 -3.95 -11.62
N LEU A 195 19.88 -2.83 -11.12
CA LEU A 195 20.08 -1.53 -11.76
C LEU A 195 21.27 -0.79 -11.16
N ARG A 196 22.16 -0.30 -12.02
CA ARG A 196 23.28 0.57 -11.68
C ARG A 196 22.93 2.03 -11.94
N SER A 197 23.35 2.91 -11.04
CA SER A 197 23.26 4.35 -11.26
C SER A 197 24.51 4.82 -12.00
N ALA A 198 24.35 5.36 -13.20
CA ALA A 198 25.43 5.93 -14.01
C ALA A 198 24.86 7.02 -14.94
N PRO A 199 25.48 8.21 -15.05
CA PRO A 199 24.99 9.26 -15.93
C PRO A 199 24.71 8.74 -17.35
N PRO A 200 23.57 9.10 -17.96
CA PRO A 200 22.57 10.07 -17.50
C PRO A 200 21.52 9.52 -16.51
N LEU A 201 21.52 8.21 -16.23
CA LEU A 201 20.55 7.55 -15.36
C LEU A 201 20.95 7.64 -13.88
N ARG A 202 20.04 8.16 -13.05
CA ARG A 202 20.16 8.07 -11.59
C ARG A 202 19.15 7.07 -11.04
N VAL A 203 19.65 6.08 -10.31
CA VAL A 203 18.84 5.06 -9.62
C VAL A 203 19.09 5.20 -8.12
N PRO A 204 18.05 5.17 -7.26
CA PRO A 204 18.26 5.31 -5.83
C PRO A 204 19.02 4.11 -5.28
N ARG A 205 20.10 4.36 -4.54
CA ARG A 205 20.89 3.31 -3.91
C ARG A 205 20.11 2.69 -2.74
N ARG A 206 20.13 1.37 -2.62
CA ARG A 206 19.57 0.69 -1.44
C ARG A 206 20.49 0.88 -0.24
N ILE A 207 19.98 1.51 0.82
CA ILE A 207 20.73 1.79 2.07
C ILE A 207 20.40 0.83 3.20
N ALA A 208 19.26 0.15 3.15
CA ALA A 208 18.94 -0.89 4.11
C ALA A 208 18.00 -1.94 3.53
N LYS A 209 17.98 -3.12 4.16
CA LYS A 209 17.00 -4.17 3.89
C LYS A 209 16.75 -4.98 5.15
N SER A 210 15.59 -5.61 5.22
CA SER A 210 15.32 -6.67 6.19
C SER A 210 14.48 -7.76 5.53
N ASN A 211 15.08 -8.94 5.36
CA ASN A 211 14.39 -10.09 4.78
C ASN A 211 13.22 -10.52 5.67
N GLY A 212 13.45 -10.69 6.98
CA GLY A 212 12.40 -11.13 7.91
C GLY A 212 11.25 -10.13 8.11
N ARG A 213 11.43 -8.86 7.71
CA ARG A 213 10.37 -7.81 7.76
C ARG A 213 9.86 -7.42 6.38
N HIS A 214 10.38 -8.01 5.31
CA HIS A 214 10.11 -7.68 3.91
C HIS A 214 10.24 -6.19 3.60
N VAL A 215 11.32 -5.57 4.09
CA VAL A 215 11.60 -4.15 3.95
C VAL A 215 12.79 -3.92 3.04
N LEU A 216 12.70 -2.89 2.19
CA LEU A 216 13.82 -2.28 1.48
C LEU A 216 13.78 -0.77 1.75
N ALA A 217 14.94 -0.15 1.98
CA ALA A 217 15.07 1.29 2.08
C ALA A 217 16.08 1.79 1.06
N PHE A 218 15.79 2.92 0.42
CA PHE A 218 16.62 3.52 -0.60
C PHE A 218 16.88 4.99 -0.30
N ASP A 219 18.04 5.50 -0.72
CA ASP A 219 18.34 6.94 -0.67
C ASP A 219 17.23 7.74 -1.37
N TRP A 220 16.88 8.89 -0.80
CA TRP A 220 15.91 9.80 -1.40
C TRP A 220 16.51 10.44 -2.67
N LEU A 221 15.72 10.48 -3.75
CA LEU A 221 16.08 11.21 -4.96
C LEU A 221 15.36 12.55 -4.95
N GLU A 222 16.14 13.61 -4.86
CA GLU A 222 15.64 14.96 -5.07
C GLU A 222 15.20 15.16 -6.52
N GLY A 223 14.09 15.85 -6.70
CA GLY A 223 13.55 16.18 -8.01
C GLY A 223 12.04 16.37 -7.97
N ARG A 224 11.48 16.64 -9.16
CA ARG A 224 10.05 16.75 -9.40
C ARG A 224 9.57 15.59 -10.26
N LEU A 225 8.31 15.20 -10.13
CA LEU A 225 7.74 14.18 -11.00
C LEU A 225 7.66 14.69 -12.44
N LEU A 226 7.82 13.80 -13.42
CA LEU A 226 7.67 14.18 -14.82
C LEU A 226 6.25 14.72 -15.08
N GLU A 227 5.22 14.13 -14.49
CA GLU A 227 3.83 14.59 -14.60
C GLU A 227 3.61 16.04 -14.15
N GLU A 228 4.27 16.46 -13.06
CA GLU A 228 4.26 17.85 -12.58
C GLU A 228 4.96 18.77 -13.59
N ALA A 229 6.04 18.29 -14.22
CA ALA A 229 6.73 19.00 -15.29
C ALA A 229 5.90 19.10 -16.57
N LEU A 230 5.00 18.14 -16.83
CA LEU A 230 4.16 18.09 -18.03
C LEU A 230 2.95 19.03 -17.93
N SER A 231 2.44 19.25 -16.72
CA SER A 231 1.32 20.18 -16.48
C SER A 231 1.71 21.66 -16.63
N ASP A 232 3.01 21.95 -16.70
CA ASP A 232 3.53 23.28 -17.02
C ASP A 232 3.68 23.40 -18.54
N VAL A 233 2.88 24.26 -19.17
CA VAL A 233 2.79 24.46 -20.64
C VAL A 233 4.14 24.81 -21.28
N ARG A 234 5.13 25.21 -20.47
CA ARG A 234 6.53 25.40 -20.89
C ARG A 234 7.34 24.11 -20.86
N LEU A 235 6.83 23.05 -21.47
CA LEU A 235 7.59 21.82 -21.65
C LEU A 235 8.81 22.09 -22.52
N GLU A 236 9.94 22.35 -21.87
CA GLU A 236 11.25 22.38 -22.50
C GLU A 236 11.51 21.00 -23.10
N ALA A 237 11.63 20.89 -24.42
CA ALA A 237 12.02 19.66 -25.13
C ALA A 237 13.23 18.95 -24.48
N ALA A 238 14.08 19.70 -23.77
CA ALA A 238 15.17 19.20 -22.95
C ALA A 238 14.76 18.20 -21.87
N ALA A 239 13.58 18.31 -21.25
CA ALA A 239 13.11 17.36 -20.24
C ALA A 239 12.84 15.98 -20.85
N PHE A 240 12.15 15.93 -21.99
CA PHE A 240 11.93 14.70 -22.74
C PHE A 240 13.24 14.09 -23.24
N GLU A 241 14.16 14.91 -23.73
CA GLU A 241 15.47 14.46 -24.18
C GLU A 241 16.29 13.84 -23.03
N ARG A 242 16.26 14.46 -21.82
CA ARG A 242 16.88 13.90 -20.62
C ARG A 242 16.26 12.56 -20.22
N VAL A 243 14.93 12.44 -20.26
CA VAL A 243 14.23 11.18 -19.96
C VAL A 243 14.58 10.11 -21.00
N GLY A 244 14.56 10.45 -22.29
CA GLY A 244 14.94 9.54 -23.38
C GLY A 244 16.36 9.01 -23.23
N ARG A 245 17.33 9.89 -22.95
CA ARG A 245 18.71 9.50 -22.64
C ARG A 245 18.82 8.57 -21.44
N ALA A 246 18.09 8.85 -20.36
CA ALA A 246 18.09 8.00 -19.17
C ALA A 246 17.45 6.63 -19.43
N LEU A 247 16.38 6.55 -20.22
CA LEU A 247 15.75 5.29 -20.63
C LEU A 247 16.66 4.47 -21.55
N ALA A 248 17.35 5.11 -22.51
CA ALA A 248 18.33 4.43 -23.34
C ALA A 248 19.47 3.84 -22.49
N ALA A 249 19.98 4.60 -21.52
CA ALA A 249 20.98 4.12 -20.57
C ALA A 249 20.47 2.99 -19.66
N LEU A 250 19.18 2.97 -19.32
CA LEU A 250 18.54 1.87 -18.59
C LEU A 250 18.49 0.60 -19.44
N HIS A 251 18.05 0.69 -20.70
CA HIS A 251 17.98 -0.46 -21.61
C HIS A 251 19.35 -1.05 -21.96
N ALA A 252 20.40 -0.22 -21.94
CA ALA A 252 21.77 -0.67 -22.16
C ALA A 252 22.37 -1.42 -20.95
N GLN A 253 21.67 -1.50 -19.81
CA GLN A 253 22.12 -2.34 -18.71
C GLN A 253 21.69 -3.78 -18.97
N ASP A 254 22.67 -4.65 -19.24
CA ASP A 254 22.40 -6.09 -19.37
C ASP A 254 21.73 -6.62 -18.09
N GLY A 255 20.63 -7.35 -18.28
CA GLY A 255 19.95 -8.06 -17.20
C GLY A 255 20.80 -9.22 -16.72
N SER A 256 21.65 -8.98 -15.72
CA SER A 256 22.41 -10.01 -15.00
C SER A 256 21.52 -10.84 -14.10
#